data_AF-A0A533UP91-F1
#
_entry.id   AF-A0A533UP91-F1
#
_cell.length_a   1.000
_cell.length_b   1.000
_cell.length_c   1.000
_cell.angle_alpha   90.00
_cell.angle_beta   90.00
_cell.angle_gamma   90.00
#
_symmetry.space_group_name_H-M   'P 1'
#
loop_
_entity.id
_entity.type
_entity.pdbx_description
1 polymer ?
#
loop_
_entity_poly.entity_id
_entity_poly.type
_entity_poly.pdbx_seq_one_letter_code
_entity_poly.pdbx_strand_id
1 'polypeptide(L)'
;MLSLKNLEKAEAQKKQAQKLERELPYFITIVSLLASTGFGPYTIFQKFREIDLLPLVRTESIKILKRIELLGSDPLDAIVQAKDKQGSRLFGEFQAVVT
;
A
#
# COMPACT_ATOMS: atom_id res chain seq x y z
N MET A 1 -16.45 6.41 27.85
CA MET A 1 -15.45 5.44 27.30
C MET A 1 -15.34 5.43 25.78
N LEU A 2 -16.37 5.79 25.00
CA LEU A 2 -16.31 5.77 23.52
C LEU A 2 -15.37 6.83 22.90
N SER A 3 -15.19 7.98 23.55
CA SER A 3 -14.34 9.09 23.05
C SER A 3 -12.84 8.78 23.12
N LEU A 4 -12.38 8.14 24.21
CA LEU A 4 -10.96 7.80 24.41
C LEU A 4 -10.49 6.73 23.40
N LYS A 5 -11.31 5.70 23.12
CA LYS A 5 -10.99 4.68 22.11
C LYS A 5 -10.81 5.24 20.70
N ASN A 6 -11.54 6.30 20.36
CA ASN A 6 -11.43 6.93 19.04
C ASN A 6 -10.17 7.80 18.94
N LEU A 7 -9.81 8.48 20.03
CA LEU A 7 -8.55 9.25 20.12
C LEU A 7 -7.32 8.33 20.06
N GLU A 8 -7.32 7.23 20.81
CA GLU A 8 -6.23 6.24 20.78
C GLU A 8 -6.04 5.63 19.38
N LYS A 9 -7.14 5.29 18.69
CA LYS A 9 -7.08 4.82 17.30
C LYS A 9 -6.54 5.87 16.34
N ALA A 10 -6.94 7.13 16.50
CA ALA A 10 -6.46 8.22 15.66
C ALA A 10 -4.96 8.48 15.85
N GLU A 11 -4.46 8.43 17.10
CA GLU A 11 -3.03 8.57 17.38
C GLU A 11 -2.21 7.39 16.86
N ALA A 12 -2.73 6.16 16.98
CA ALA A 12 -2.11 4.97 16.43
C ALA A 12 -2.03 5.05 14.90
N GLN A 13 -3.10 5.48 14.24
CA GLN A 13 -3.13 5.71 12.79
C GLN A 13 -2.15 6.80 12.37
N LYS A 14 -2.05 7.91 13.13
CA LYS A 14 -1.09 8.98 12.85
C LYS A 14 0.36 8.52 12.99
N LYS A 15 0.68 7.76 14.03
CA LYS A 15 2.03 7.16 14.20
C LYS A 15 2.35 6.17 13.09
N GLN A 16 1.38 5.38 12.65
CA GLN A 16 1.55 4.44 11.54
C GLN A 16 1.75 5.16 10.21
N ALA A 17 0.99 6.23 9.95
CA ALA A 17 1.16 7.09 8.78
C ALA A 17 2.55 7.73 8.74
N GLN A 18 3.06 8.25 9.87
CA GLN A 18 4.42 8.82 9.93
C GLN A 18 5.51 7.77 9.66
N LYS A 19 5.33 6.52 10.09
CA LYS A 19 6.28 5.45 9.77
C LYS A 19 6.20 5.06 8.29
N LEU A 20 4.99 5.04 7.72
CA LEU A 20 4.79 4.76 6.30
C LEU A 20 5.40 5.84 5.40
N GLU A 21 5.32 7.11 5.80
CA GLU A 21 5.97 8.23 5.09
C GLU A 21 7.49 8.06 4.99
N ARG A 22 8.13 7.35 5.93
CA ARG A 22 9.56 7.03 5.85
C ARG A 22 9.86 5.96 4.83
N GLU A 23 8.95 5.01 4.63
CA GLU A 23 9.10 3.92 3.65
C GLU A 23 8.72 4.37 2.23
N LEU A 24 7.93 5.45 2.12
CA LEU A 24 7.33 5.92 0.86
C LEU A 24 8.35 6.23 -0.26
N PRO A 25 9.47 6.95 -0.02
CA PRO A 25 10.44 7.25 -1.08
C PRO A 25 11.10 5.99 -1.65
N TYR A 26 11.39 5.01 -0.79
CA TYR A 26 11.96 3.73 -1.20
C TYR A 26 10.97 2.91 -2.01
N PHE A 27 9.71 2.89 -1.56
CA PHE A 27 8.62 2.26 -2.30
C PHE A 27 8.50 2.83 -3.71
N ILE A 28 8.38 4.16 -3.83
CA ILE A 28 8.27 4.85 -5.13
C ILE A 28 9.45 4.48 -6.04
N THR A 29 10.67 4.52 -5.50
CA THR A 29 11.88 4.22 -6.29
C THR A 29 11.87 2.80 -6.84
N ILE A 30 11.52 1.82 -6.01
CA ILE A 30 11.44 0.40 -6.42
C ILE A 30 10.29 0.19 -7.40
N VAL A 31 9.13 0.79 -7.16
CA VAL A 31 7.98 0.72 -8.08
C VAL A 31 8.36 1.30 -9.44
N SER A 32 8.98 2.48 -9.51
CA SER A 32 9.42 3.10 -10.77
C SER A 32 10.39 2.20 -11.54
N LEU A 33 11.32 1.56 -10.84
CA LEU A 33 12.25 0.62 -11.45
C LEU A 33 11.52 -0.63 -12.01
N LEU A 34 10.60 -1.19 -11.25
CA LEU A 34 9.85 -2.37 -11.68
C LEU A 34 8.86 -2.04 -12.81
N ALA A 35 8.17 -0.90 -12.73
CA ALA A 35 7.25 -0.43 -13.75
C ALA A 35 7.99 -0.13 -15.07
N SER A 36 9.15 0.53 -15.01
CA SER A 36 9.96 0.80 -16.21
C SER A 36 10.50 -0.46 -16.90
N THR A 37 10.60 -1.58 -16.16
CA THR A 37 10.97 -2.90 -16.72
C THR A 37 9.75 -3.70 -17.20
N GLY A 38 8.55 -3.12 -17.15
CA GLY A 38 7.31 -3.73 -17.66
C GLY A 38 6.59 -4.63 -16.67
N PHE A 39 6.94 -4.61 -15.38
CA PHE A 39 6.20 -5.36 -14.37
C PHE A 39 4.83 -4.72 -14.15
N GLY A 40 3.78 -5.55 -14.27
CA GLY A 40 2.42 -5.14 -13.97
C GLY A 40 2.17 -4.98 -12.46
N PRO A 41 1.10 -4.26 -12.06
CA PRO A 41 0.83 -3.93 -10.66
C PRO A 41 0.78 -5.13 -9.73
N TYR A 42 0.10 -6.20 -10.14
CA TYR A 42 -0.01 -7.42 -9.36
C TYR A 42 1.36 -8.03 -9.04
N THR A 43 2.23 -8.16 -10.05
CA THR A 43 3.58 -8.70 -9.88
C THR A 43 4.44 -7.80 -8.99
N ILE A 44 4.31 -6.48 -9.10
CA ILE A 44 5.01 -5.53 -8.22
C ILE A 44 4.61 -5.77 -6.75
N PHE A 45 3.32 -5.89 -6.45
CA PHE A 45 2.86 -6.18 -5.08
C PHE A 45 3.31 -7.56 -4.60
N GLN A 46 3.38 -8.57 -5.47
CA GLN A 46 3.96 -9.87 -5.12
C GLN A 46 5.43 -9.74 -4.69
N LYS A 47 6.21 -8.89 -5.36
CA LYS A 47 7.60 -8.62 -4.95
C LYS A 47 7.68 -7.94 -3.58
N PHE A 48 6.84 -6.94 -3.31
CA PHE A 48 6.82 -6.28 -1.99
C PHE A 48 6.34 -7.19 -0.85
N ARG A 49 5.50 -8.19 -1.13
CA ARG A 49 5.15 -9.22 -0.15
C ARG A 49 6.38 -10.01 0.34
N GLU A 50 7.40 -10.16 -0.50
CA GLU A 50 8.61 -10.94 -0.20
C GLU A 50 9.73 -10.09 0.40
N ILE A 51 9.67 -8.76 0.34
CA ILE A 51 10.72 -7.87 0.85
C ILE A 51 10.53 -7.57 2.35
N ASP A 52 11.52 -7.84 3.19
CA ASP A 52 11.50 -7.53 4.63
C ASP A 52 11.92 -6.10 4.98
N LEU A 53 12.55 -5.39 4.03
CA LEU A 53 13.10 -4.04 4.24
C LEU A 53 12.03 -2.97 4.51
N LEU A 54 10.84 -3.14 3.94
CA LEU A 54 9.74 -2.17 4.01
C LEU A 54 8.51 -2.85 4.66
N PRO A 55 8.52 -3.07 5.98
CA PRO A 55 7.52 -3.89 6.66
C PRO A 55 6.10 -3.34 6.58
N LEU A 56 5.92 -2.02 6.54
CA LEU A 56 4.59 -1.43 6.39
C LEU A 56 4.10 -1.57 4.95
N VAL A 57 4.97 -1.30 3.97
CA VAL A 57 4.67 -1.54 2.56
C VAL A 57 4.33 -3.00 2.28
N ARG A 58 5.10 -3.94 2.84
CA ARG A 58 4.83 -5.38 2.76
C ARG A 58 3.44 -5.70 3.28
N THR A 59 3.09 -5.18 4.46
CA THR A 59 1.78 -5.41 5.08
C THR A 59 0.65 -4.90 4.19
N GLU A 60 0.78 -3.70 3.64
CA GLU A 60 -0.19 -3.12 2.71
C GLU A 60 -0.28 -3.90 1.39
N SER A 61 0.86 -4.34 0.85
CA SER A 61 0.92 -5.15 -0.37
C SER A 61 0.20 -6.48 -0.20
N ILE A 62 0.37 -7.16 0.96
CA ILE A 62 -0.36 -8.39 1.30
C ILE A 62 -1.87 -8.14 1.35
N LYS A 63 -2.32 -7.01 1.89
CA LYS A 63 -3.76 -6.68 1.92
C LYS A 63 -4.32 -6.50 0.52
N ILE A 64 -3.58 -5.89 -0.40
CA ILE A 64 -4.00 -5.74 -1.80
C ILE A 64 -4.06 -7.10 -2.48
N LEU A 65 -3.00 -7.90 -2.39
CA LEU A 65 -2.96 -9.22 -3.01
C LEU A 65 -4.10 -10.10 -2.51
N LYS A 66 -4.37 -10.10 -1.20
CA LYS A 66 -5.52 -10.82 -0.63
C LYS A 66 -6.86 -10.36 -1.22
N ARG A 67 -7.04 -9.06 -1.50
CA ARG A 67 -8.27 -8.57 -2.13
C ARG A 67 -8.40 -9.10 -3.56
N ILE A 68 -7.31 -9.10 -4.32
CA ILE A 68 -7.30 -9.62 -5.69
C ILE A 68 -7.53 -11.14 -5.69
N GLU A 69 -6.72 -11.88 -4.93
CA GLU A 69 -6.70 -13.35 -4.89
C GLU A 69 -7.98 -13.94 -4.26
N LEU A 70 -8.52 -13.35 -3.20
CA LEU A 70 -9.67 -13.91 -2.47
C LEU A 70 -11.02 -13.39 -2.95
N LEU A 71 -11.09 -12.14 -3.44
CA LEU A 71 -12.36 -11.53 -3.83
C LEU A 71 -12.56 -11.55 -5.35
N GLY A 72 -11.61 -12.08 -6.13
CA GLY A 72 -11.66 -12.09 -7.60
C GLY A 72 -11.79 -10.69 -8.20
N SER A 73 -11.40 -9.66 -7.44
CA SER A 73 -11.48 -8.27 -7.86
C SER A 73 -10.44 -8.00 -8.93
N ASP A 74 -10.81 -7.23 -9.96
CA ASP A 74 -9.85 -6.77 -10.94
C ASP A 74 -8.68 -6.04 -10.24
N PRO A 75 -7.42 -6.29 -10.63
CA PRO A 75 -6.25 -5.70 -9.99
C PRO A 75 -6.29 -4.17 -9.92
N LEU A 76 -6.80 -3.50 -10.95
CA LEU A 76 -6.90 -2.04 -10.98
C LEU A 76 -7.97 -1.55 -10.00
N ASP A 77 -9.14 -2.21 -9.98
CA ASP A 77 -10.21 -1.89 -9.03
C ASP A 77 -9.77 -2.12 -7.57
N ALA A 78 -9.01 -3.17 -7.31
CA ALA A 78 -8.49 -3.46 -5.98
C ALA A 78 -7.54 -2.34 -5.49
N ILE A 79 -6.72 -1.80 -6.39
CA ILE A 79 -5.79 -0.70 -6.10
C ILE A 79 -6.56 0.61 -5.87
N VAL A 80 -7.54 0.92 -6.72
CA VAL A 80 -8.39 2.11 -6.57
C VAL A 80 -9.18 2.07 -5.26
N GLN A 81 -9.79 0.92 -4.94
CA GLN A 81 -10.49 0.75 -3.67
C GLN A 81 -9.56 0.81 -2.45
N ALA A 82 -8.30 0.40 -2.58
CA ALA A 82 -7.31 0.50 -1.52
C ALA A 82 -6.94 1.97 -1.24
N LYS A 83 -6.83 2.79 -2.28
CA LYS A 83 -6.64 4.25 -2.17
C LYS A 83 -7.82 4.90 -1.43
N ASP A 84 -9.05 4.65 -1.86
CA ASP A 84 -10.23 5.33 -1.32
C ASP A 84 -10.58 4.91 0.12
N LYS A 85 -10.40 3.62 0.46
CA LYS A 85 -10.77 3.12 1.80
C LYS A 85 -9.73 3.43 2.88
N GLN A 86 -8.45 3.53 2.53
CA GLN A 86 -7.38 3.71 3.52
C GLN A 86 -6.74 5.11 3.48
N GLY A 87 -7.07 5.97 2.50
CA GLY A 87 -6.44 7.28 2.36
C GLY A 87 -4.91 7.20 2.26
N SER A 88 -4.41 6.04 1.83
CA SER A 88 -2.98 5.72 1.88
C SER A 88 -2.29 6.46 0.74
N ARG A 89 -1.44 7.44 1.10
CA ARG A 89 -0.55 8.13 0.15
C ARG A 89 0.21 7.14 -0.72
N LEU A 90 0.63 6.00 -0.16
CA LEU A 90 1.35 4.96 -0.87
C LEU A 90 0.63 4.47 -2.13
N PHE A 91 -0.70 4.30 -2.08
CA PHE A 91 -1.45 3.84 -3.25
C PHE A 91 -1.70 4.95 -4.27
N GLY A 92 -1.84 6.20 -3.81
CA GLY A 92 -1.91 7.36 -4.69
C GLY A 92 -0.62 7.53 -5.50
N GLU A 93 0.53 7.46 -4.82
CA GLU A 93 1.84 7.55 -5.45
C GLU A 93 2.11 6.37 -6.37
N PHE A 94 1.71 5.15 -5.98
CA PHE A 94 1.81 3.98 -6.85
C PHE A 94 1.05 4.18 -8.18
N GLN A 95 -0.21 4.64 -8.11
CA GLN A 95 -1.01 4.89 -9.30
C GLN A 95 -0.34 5.94 -10.20
N ALA A 96 0.22 7.00 -9.62
CA ALA A 96 0.90 8.05 -10.37
C ALA A 96 2.16 7.57 -11.10
N VAL A 97 2.81 6.50 -10.62
CA VAL A 97 4.04 5.95 -11.23
C VAL A 97 3.74 4.91 -12.31
N VAL A 98 2.65 4.16 -12.17
CA VAL A 98 2.34 3.01 -13.04
C VAL A 98 1.35 3.37 -14.17
N THR A 99 0.81 4.60 -14.16
CA THR A 99 0.00 5.16 -15.25
C THR A 99 0.87 6.03 -16.16
#